data_AF-A0A4Y3RR48-F1
#
_entry.id   AF-A0A4Y3RR48-F1
#
_cell.length_a   1.000
_cell.length_b   1.000
_cell.length_c   1.000
_cell.angle_alpha   90.00
_cell.angle_beta   90.00
_cell.angle_gamma   90.00
#
_symmetry.space_group_name_H-M   'P 1'
#
loop_
_entity.id
_entity.type
_entity.pdbx_description
1 polymer ?
#
loop_
_entity_poly.entity_id
_entity_poly.type
_entity_poly.pdbx_seq_one_letter_code
_entity_poly.pdbx_strand_id
1 'polypeptide(L)' 'MEREGADRPVPRGHSEEITVAGETEPVTVKLGVWVSNTKSRRDKLTAEQLAALAALGMDWA' A
#
# COMPACT_ATOMS: atom_id res chain seq x y z
N MET A 1 -9.21 -14.87 2.63
CA MET A 1 -8.01 -14.76 3.49
C MET A 1 -8.03 -13.34 4.04
N GLU A 2 -8.76 -13.11 5.13
CA GLU A 2 -8.65 -11.85 5.87
C GLU A 2 -7.38 -11.95 6.71
N ARG A 3 -6.41 -11.06 6.46
CA ARG A 3 -5.16 -11.01 7.23
C ARG A 3 -5.35 -9.98 8.33
N GLU A 4 -5.43 -10.49 9.55
CA GLU A 4 -5.39 -9.75 10.80
C GLU A 4 -4.12 -8.86 10.83
N GLY A 5 -4.31 -7.54 10.83
CA GLY A 5 -3.17 -6.59 10.80
C GLY A 5 -3.45 -5.17 10.30
N ALA A 6 -4.71 -4.78 10.02
CA ALA A 6 -5.03 -3.41 9.59
C ALA A 6 -4.46 -2.33 10.53
N ASP A 7 -4.36 -2.62 11.83
CA ASP A 7 -3.87 -1.69 12.85
C ASP A 7 -2.34 -1.65 13.01
N ARG A 8 -1.57 -2.45 12.25
CA ARG A 8 -0.10 -2.50 12.37
C ARG A 8 0.58 -1.80 11.19
N PRO A 9 1.47 -0.81 11.44
CA PRO A 9 2.22 -0.16 10.38
C PRO A 9 3.02 -1.18 9.56
N VAL A 10 2.86 -1.15 8.23
CA VAL A 10 3.63 -1.99 7.31
C VAL A 10 5.13 -1.73 7.52
N PRO A 11 5.93 -2.73 7.94
CA PRO A 11 7.37 -2.55 8.12
C PRO A 11 8.03 -2.12 6.81
N ARG A 12 8.99 -1.20 6.85
CA ARG A 12 9.62 -0.66 5.64
C ARG A 12 10.22 -1.74 4.72
N GLY A 13 10.73 -2.84 5.27
CA GLY A 13 11.32 -3.96 4.52
C GLY A 13 10.30 -4.93 3.91
N HIS A 14 9.01 -4.73 4.17
CA HIS A 14 7.96 -5.65 3.74
C HIS A 14 7.78 -5.66 2.22
N SER A 15 7.67 -6.87 1.67
CA SER A 15 7.45 -7.14 0.24
C SER A 15 6.32 -8.17 0.08
N GLU A 16 5.53 -8.00 -0.97
CA GLU A 16 4.36 -8.83 -1.30
C GLU A 16 4.49 -9.34 -2.73
N GLU A 17 4.04 -10.57 -2.99
CA GLU A 17 3.93 -11.12 -4.34
C GLU A 17 2.51 -10.92 -4.85
N ILE A 18 2.37 -10.19 -5.95
CA ILE A 18 1.07 -9.91 -6.56
C ILE A 18 0.99 -10.53 -7.95
N THR A 19 -0.16 -11.13 -8.26
CA THR A 19 -0.48 -11.51 -9.63
C THR A 19 -1.02 -10.28 -10.35
N VAL A 20 -0.39 -9.92 -11.47
CA VAL A 20 -0.84 -8.81 -12.33
C VAL A 20 -1.51 -9.42 -13.55
N ALA A 21 -2.71 -8.93 -13.88
CA ALA A 21 -3.41 -9.41 -15.07
C ALA A 21 -2.58 -9.15 -16.33
N GLY A 22 -2.23 -10.22 -17.05
CA GLY A 22 -1.38 -10.16 -18.24
C GLY A 22 0.09 -10.56 -17.99
N GLU A 23 0.50 -10.73 -16.73
CA GLU A 23 1.81 -11.29 -16.37
C GLU A 23 1.66 -12.78 -16.05
N THR A 24 2.59 -13.59 -16.55
CA THR A 24 2.59 -15.04 -16.32
C THR A 24 3.12 -15.41 -14.93
N GLU A 25 3.99 -14.58 -14.35
CA GLU A 25 4.62 -14.80 -13.05
C GLU A 25 4.23 -13.71 -12.04
N PRO A 26 4.07 -14.05 -10.74
CA PRO A 26 3.85 -13.06 -9.69
C PRO A 26 5.00 -12.05 -9.61
N VAL A 27 4.66 -10.79 -9.36
CA VAL A 27 5.63 -9.71 -9.21
C VAL A 27 5.82 -9.37 -7.74
N THR A 28 7.08 -9.30 -7.29
CA THR A 28 7.40 -8.82 -5.95
C THR A 28 7.31 -7.30 -5.87
N VAL A 29 6.43 -6.78 -5.03
CA VAL A 29 6.27 -5.36 -4.73
C VAL A 29 6.78 -5.06 -3.33
N LYS A 30 7.70 -4.07 -3.21
CA LYS A 30 8.17 -3.58 -1.92
C LYS A 30 7.15 -2.66 -1.25
N LEU A 31 6.07 -3.25 -0.74
CA LEU A 31 4.93 -2.54 -0.18
C LEU A 31 5.32 -1.57 0.95
N GLY A 32 6.23 -1.96 1.85
CA GLY A 32 6.69 -1.09 2.93
C GLY A 32 7.40 0.18 2.43
N VAL A 33 8.14 0.07 1.33
CA VAL A 33 8.79 1.22 0.67
C VAL A 33 7.75 2.10 -0.01
N TRP A 34 6.78 1.50 -0.71
CA TRP A 34 5.70 2.23 -1.36
C TRP A 34 4.88 3.03 -0.36
N VAL A 35 4.41 2.40 0.74
CA VAL A 35 3.67 3.08 1.82
C VAL A 35 4.46 4.26 2.38
N SER A 36 5.76 4.06 2.66
CA SER A 36 6.64 5.13 3.16
C SER A 36 6.70 6.32 2.20
N ASN A 37 6.90 6.05 0.91
CA ASN A 37 7.02 7.09 -0.12
C ASN A 37 5.70 7.83 -0.35
N THR A 38 4.57 7.11 -0.36
CA THR A 38 3.23 7.68 -0.52
C THR A 38 2.92 8.61 0.67
N LYS A 39 3.20 8.18 1.91
CA LYS A 39 3.03 9.01 3.10
C LYS A 39 3.93 10.25 3.08
N SER A 40 5.19 10.13 2.65
CA SER A 40 6.10 11.28 2.53
C SER A 40 5.69 12.31 1.47
N ARG A 41 4.89 11.91 0.48
CA ARG A 41 4.39 12.78 -0.61
C ARG A 41 2.89 13.05 -0.48
N ARG A 42 2.34 12.89 0.72
CA ARG A 42 0.90 13.06 0.98
C ARG A 42 0.38 14.42 0.51
N ASP A 43 1.19 15.47 0.66
CA ASP A 43 0.93 16.83 0.20
C ASP A 43 0.69 16.95 -1.32
N LYS A 44 1.14 15.95 -2.09
CA LYS A 44 1.01 15.88 -3.56
C LYS A 44 -0.13 14.95 -4.01
N LEU A 45 -0.81 14.29 -3.09
CA LEU A 45 -1.93 13.41 -3.43
C LEU A 45 -3.21 14.21 -3.62
N THR A 46 -4.03 13.78 -4.58
CA THR A 46 -5.37 14.36 -4.77
C THR A 46 -6.30 13.91 -3.64
N ALA A 47 -7.39 14.65 -3.42
CA ALA A 47 -8.41 14.28 -2.44
C ALA A 47 -9.00 12.87 -2.72
N GLU A 48 -9.15 12.51 -3.99
CA GLU A 48 -9.63 11.19 -4.40
C GLU A 48 -8.63 10.08 -4.02
N GLN A 49 -7.33 10.31 -4.22
CA GLN A 49 -6.29 9.36 -3.83
C GLN A 49 -6.24 9.16 -2.31
N LEU A 50 -6.37 10.25 -1.54
CA LEU A 50 -6.44 10.18 -0.08
C LEU A 50 -7.70 9.43 0.38
N ALA A 51 -8.86 9.71 -0.21
CA ALA A 51 -10.09 9.01 0.09
C ALA A 51 -9.99 7.51 -0.21
N ALA A 52 -9.38 7.13 -1.33
CA ALA A 52 -9.14 5.72 -1.67
C ALA A 52 -8.21 5.03 -0.66
N LEU A 53 -7.14 5.69 -0.23
CA LEU A 53 -6.24 5.16 0.80
C LEU A 53 -6.93 5.03 2.16
N ALA A 54 -7.74 6.01 2.56
CA ALA A 54 -8.51 5.96 3.79
C ALA A 54 -9.54 4.82 3.78
N ALA A 55 -10.21 4.58 2.64
CA ALA A 55 -11.12 3.45 2.47
C ALA A 55 -10.42 2.08 2.59
N LEU A 56 -9.10 2.03 2.38
CA LEU A 56 -8.25 0.85 2.58
C LEU A 56 -7.69 0.74 4.01
N GLY A 57 -8.08 1.63 4.94
CA GLY A 57 -7.65 1.60 6.34
C GLY A 57 -6.37 2.38 6.63
N MET A 58 -5.92 3.26 5.72
CA MET A 58 -4.73 4.08 5.96
C MET A 58 -5.10 5.33 6.77
N ASP A 59 -5.05 5.26 8.10
CA ASP A 59 -5.47 6.35 9.02
C ASP A 59 -4.78 7.71 8.81
N TRP A 60 -3.63 7.72 8.14
CA TRP A 60 -2.90 8.95 7.85
C TRP A 60 -3.35 9.64 6.56
N ALA A 61 -4.16 9.00 5.73
CA ALA A 61 -4.61 9.54 4.45
C ALA A 61 -5.64 10.64 4.66
#